data_AF-A0A2S7T5F8-F1
#
_entry.id   AF-A0A2S7T5F8-F1
#
_cell.length_a   1.000
_cell.length_b   1.000
_cell.length_c   1.000
_cell.angle_alpha   90.00
_cell.angle_beta   90.00
_cell.angle_gamma   90.00
#
_symmetry.space_group_name_H-M   'P 1'
#
loop_
_entity.id
_entity.type
_entity.pdbx_description
1 polymer ?
#
loop_
_entity_poly.entity_id
_entity_poly.type
_entity_poly.pdbx_seq_one_letter_code
_entity_poly.pdbx_strand_id
1 'polypeptide(L)'
;MDNNRESKLMRAKERVEELKKFYSHLTTYVLVISGLAALNYWTNGFAYMWFLWAAFGWGIGIASHAIGTFRLNPFFGKNWEERKIKQFMDEDKNSTDKWS
;
A
#
# COMPACT_ATOMS: atom_id res chain seq x y z
N MET A 1 0.46 27.62 17.32
CA MET A 1 0.54 27.53 15.84
C MET A 1 1.34 26.31 15.33
N ASP A 2 1.80 25.39 16.21
CA ASP A 2 2.60 24.22 15.81
C ASP A 2 1.82 22.98 15.33
N ASN A 3 0.57 22.78 15.77
CA ASN A 3 -0.23 21.58 15.44
C ASN A 3 -0.40 21.30 13.94
N ASN A 4 -0.35 22.33 13.08
CA ASN A 4 -0.50 22.18 11.63
C ASN A 4 0.77 21.65 10.96
N ARG A 5 1.94 21.81 11.58
CA ARG A 5 3.22 21.30 11.03
C ARG A 5 3.38 19.82 11.36
N GLU A 6 3.14 19.42 12.60
CA GLU A 6 3.23 18.01 13.02
C GLU A 6 2.23 17.12 12.30
N SER A 7 0.98 17.56 12.15
CA SER A 7 -0.05 16.81 11.38
C SER A 7 0.33 16.64 9.90
N LYS A 8 0.96 17.64 9.28
CA LYS A 8 1.49 17.51 7.92
C LYS A 8 2.67 16.53 7.84
N LEU A 9 3.54 16.52 8.84
CA LEU A 9 4.69 15.61 8.91
C LEU A 9 4.27 14.16 9.15
N MET A 10 3.29 13.91 10.02
CA MET A 10 2.72 12.57 10.23
C MET A 10 2.07 12.02 8.96
N ARG A 11 1.23 12.83 8.30
CA ARG A 11 0.61 12.46 7.01
C ARG A 11 1.64 12.18 5.92
N ALA A 12 2.77 12.90 5.92
CA ALA A 12 3.85 12.63 4.97
C ALA A 12 4.57 11.31 5.28
N LYS A 13 4.78 10.98 6.56
CA LYS A 13 5.42 9.72 6.99
C LYS A 13 4.56 8.49 6.68
N GLU A 14 3.27 8.52 6.99
CA GLU A 14 2.35 7.41 6.67
C GLU A 14 2.34 7.10 5.17
N ARG A 15 2.29 8.13 4.32
CA ARG A 15 2.35 7.97 2.86
C ARG A 15 3.62 7.29 2.40
N VAL A 16 4.76 7.65 2.99
CA VAL A 16 6.05 7.07 2.64
C VAL A 16 6.10 5.60 3.06
N GLU A 17 5.58 5.27 4.24
CA GLU A 17 5.59 3.92 4.77
C GLU A 17 4.69 2.96 3.97
N GLU A 18 3.50 3.41 3.58
CA GLU A 18 2.59 2.68 2.68
C GLU A 18 3.22 2.46 1.29
N LEU A 19 3.83 3.50 0.71
CA LEU A 19 4.57 3.37 -0.55
C LEU A 19 5.68 2.35 -0.42
N LYS A 20 6.46 2.41 0.66
CA LYS A 20 7.60 1.50 0.87
C LYS A 20 7.16 0.05 0.94
N LYS A 21 6.03 -0.23 1.60
CA LYS A 21 5.42 -1.56 1.65
C LYS A 21 4.98 -2.02 0.26
N PHE A 22 4.30 -1.16 -0.49
CA PHE A 22 3.87 -1.45 -1.86
C PHE A 22 5.05 -1.74 -2.79
N TYR A 23 6.08 -0.88 -2.80
CA TYR A 23 7.27 -1.07 -3.62
C TYR A 23 8.03 -2.35 -3.27
N SER A 24 8.07 -2.75 -2.00
CA SER A 24 8.65 -4.02 -1.58
C SER A 24 7.92 -5.23 -2.20
N HIS A 25 6.59 -5.23 -2.13
CA HIS A 25 5.77 -6.27 -2.74
C HIS A 25 5.87 -6.28 -4.28
N LEU A 26 5.87 -5.10 -4.91
CA LEU A 26 6.03 -4.96 -6.36
C LEU A 26 7.41 -5.43 -6.83
N THR A 27 8.47 -5.07 -6.13
CA THR A 27 9.84 -5.50 -6.45
C THR A 27 9.97 -7.02 -6.35
N THR A 28 9.41 -7.61 -5.29
CA THR A 28 9.37 -9.07 -5.12
C THR A 28 8.61 -9.74 -6.27
N TYR A 29 7.47 -9.19 -6.68
CA TYR A 29 6.70 -9.68 -7.83
C TYR A 29 7.50 -9.63 -9.12
N VAL A 30 8.12 -8.50 -9.44
CA VAL A 30 8.93 -8.36 -10.65
C VAL A 30 10.08 -9.37 -10.66
N LEU A 31 10.76 -9.57 -9.53
CA LEU A 31 11.83 -10.57 -9.41
C LEU A 31 11.31 -12.00 -9.64
N VAL A 32 10.18 -12.37 -9.03
CA VAL A 32 9.58 -13.71 -9.16
C VAL A 32 9.12 -13.97 -10.59
N ILE A 33 8.41 -13.01 -11.22
CA ILE A 33 7.95 -13.14 -12.61
C ILE A 33 9.13 -13.18 -13.58
N SER A 34 10.18 -12.38 -13.36
CA SER A 34 11.39 -12.42 -14.17
C SER A 34 12.11 -13.77 -14.06
N GLY A 35 12.20 -14.34 -12.86
CA GLY A 35 12.75 -15.69 -12.65
C GLY A 35 11.92 -16.79 -13.31
N LEU A 36 10.59 -16.70 -13.22
CA LEU A 36 9.66 -17.61 -13.91
C LEU A 36 9.76 -17.50 -15.43
N ALA A 37 9.90 -16.29 -15.97
CA ALA A 37 10.08 -16.06 -17.40
C ALA A 37 11.41 -16.65 -17.89
N ALA A 38 12.50 -16.47 -17.13
CA ALA A 38 13.80 -17.08 -17.43
C ALA A 38 13.75 -18.62 -17.37
N LEU A 39 13.07 -19.19 -16.37
CA LEU A 39 12.84 -20.64 -16.28
C LEU A 39 12.01 -21.15 -17.46
N ASN A 40 10.95 -20.44 -17.84
CA ASN A 40 10.10 -20.80 -18.97
C ASN A 40 10.88 -20.82 -20.29
N TYR A 41 11.75 -19.82 -20.49
CA TYR A 41 12.67 -19.77 -21.63
C TYR A 41 13.60 -20.98 -21.65
N TRP A 42 14.20 -21.34 -20.50
CA TRP A 42 15.11 -22.48 -20.41
C TRP A 42 14.44 -23.83 -20.62
N THR A 43 13.23 -24.04 -20.07
CA THR A 43 12.57 -25.35 -20.11
C THR A 43 11.86 -25.65 -21.42
N ASN A 44 11.23 -24.66 -22.05
CA ASN A 44 10.34 -24.91 -23.19
C ASN A 44 10.57 -23.99 -24.39
N GLY A 45 11.55 -23.08 -24.36
CA GLY A 45 11.80 -22.16 -25.47
C GLY A 45 10.56 -21.37 -25.88
N PHE A 46 9.70 -20.99 -24.93
CA PHE A 46 8.40 -20.34 -25.12
C PHE A 46 7.25 -21.18 -25.74
N ALA A 47 7.39 -22.50 -25.90
CA ALA A 47 6.29 -23.33 -26.43
C ALA A 47 5.00 -23.28 -25.58
N TYR A 48 5.14 -23.06 -24.26
CA TYR A 48 3.99 -22.89 -23.36
C TYR A 48 4.29 -21.87 -22.25
N MET A 49 3.71 -20.68 -22.36
CA MET A 49 3.95 -19.52 -21.48
C MET A 49 3.18 -19.63 -20.16
N TRP A 50 3.33 -20.75 -19.44
CA TRP A 50 2.61 -21.01 -18.19
C TRP A 50 2.87 -19.96 -17.10
N PHE A 51 4.02 -19.27 -17.16
CA PHE A 51 4.34 -18.18 -16.23
C PHE A 51 3.31 -17.05 -16.29
N LEU A 52 2.60 -16.87 -17.41
CA LEU A 52 1.52 -15.88 -17.53
C LEU A 52 0.37 -16.18 -16.58
N TRP A 53 0.02 -17.45 -16.39
CA TRP A 53 -1.03 -17.84 -15.44
C TRP A 53 -0.61 -17.55 -14.00
N ALA A 54 0.64 -17.84 -13.66
CA ALA A 54 1.21 -17.47 -12.35
C ALA A 54 1.23 -15.95 -12.17
N ALA A 55 1.66 -15.20 -13.20
CA ALA A 55 1.68 -13.74 -13.21
C ALA A 55 0.30 -13.13 -13.08
N PHE A 56 -0.73 -13.71 -13.72
CA PHE A 56 -2.11 -13.26 -13.65
C PHE A 56 -2.71 -13.47 -12.26
N GLY A 57 -2.57 -14.68 -11.70
CA GLY A 57 -3.09 -15.00 -10.37
C GLY A 57 -2.45 -14.14 -9.27
N TRP A 58 -1.14 -14.01 -9.29
CA TRP A 58 -0.43 -13.14 -8.34
C TRP A 58 -0.63 -11.65 -8.62
N GLY A 59 -0.74 -11.26 -9.89
CA GLY A 59 -0.98 -9.88 -10.31
C GLY A 59 -2.30 -9.34 -9.79
N ILE A 60 -3.36 -10.16 -9.77
CA ILE A 60 -4.67 -9.77 -9.23
C ILE A 60 -4.60 -9.53 -7.70
N GLY A 61 -3.87 -10.38 -6.98
CA GLY A 61 -3.66 -10.23 -5.53
C GLY A 61 -2.93 -8.94 -5.18
N ILE A 62 -1.86 -8.63 -5.92
CA ILE A 62 -1.11 -7.38 -5.76
C ILE A 62 -1.93 -6.18 -6.19
N ALA A 63 -2.65 -6.24 -7.31
CA ALA A 63 -3.52 -5.15 -7.76
C ALA A 63 -4.61 -4.84 -6.73
N SER A 64 -5.21 -5.86 -6.12
CA SER A 64 -6.19 -5.70 -5.05
C SER A 64 -5.58 -5.05 -3.81
N HIS A 65 -4.38 -5.48 -3.43
CA HIS A 65 -3.65 -4.86 -2.33
C HIS A 65 -3.28 -3.40 -2.65
N ALA A 66 -2.82 -3.14 -3.87
CA ALA A 66 -2.44 -1.82 -4.37
C ALA A 66 -3.63 -0.85 -4.38
N ILE A 67 -4.81 -1.29 -4.80
CA ILE A 67 -6.03 -0.47 -4.75
C ILE A 67 -6.36 -0.08 -3.29
N GLY A 68 -6.16 -1.01 -2.35
CA GLY A 68 -6.27 -0.75 -0.92
C GLY A 68 -5.22 0.22 -0.39
N THR A 69 -3.95 0.05 -0.75
CA THR A 69 -2.84 0.91 -0.26
C THR A 69 -2.84 2.29 -0.91
N PHE A 70 -3.14 2.40 -2.19
CA PHE A 70 -3.24 3.68 -2.89
C PHE A 70 -4.52 4.45 -2.55
N ARG A 71 -5.42 3.88 -1.73
CA ARG A 71 -6.74 4.47 -1.41
C ARG A 71 -7.47 4.92 -2.67
N LEU A 72 -7.37 4.15 -3.75
CA LEU A 72 -8.18 4.33 -4.95
C LEU A 72 -9.61 3.83 -4.72
N ASN A 73 -10.20 4.11 -3.56
CA ASN A 73 -11.61 3.89 -3.34
C ASN A 73 -12.33 5.21 -3.68
N PRO A 74 -13.01 5.33 -4.85
CA PRO A 74 -13.73 6.55 -5.21
C PRO A 74 -14.78 6.93 -4.16
N PHE A 75 -15.22 5.95 -3.36
CA PHE A 75 -16.22 6.09 -2.32
C PHE A 75 -15.68 6.42 -0.91
N PHE A 76 -14.40 6.16 -0.61
CA PHE A 76 -13.79 6.41 0.72
C PHE A 76 -12.68 7.45 0.64
N GLY A 77 -12.95 8.54 -0.09
CA GLY A 77 -12.02 9.64 -0.25
C GLY A 77 -11.63 10.25 1.11
N LYS A 78 -10.39 10.75 1.15
CA LYS A 78 -9.74 11.76 2.03
C LYS A 78 -10.51 12.25 3.29
N ASN A 79 -11.80 12.54 3.16
CA ASN A 79 -12.74 12.89 4.24
C ASN A 79 -12.87 11.82 5.34
N TRP A 80 -12.89 10.51 5.05
CA TRP A 80 -12.97 9.51 6.12
C TRP A 80 -11.72 9.50 7.00
N GLU A 81 -10.56 9.58 6.36
CA GLU A 81 -9.27 9.57 7.05
C GLU A 81 -9.05 10.85 7.86
N GLU A 82 -9.46 11.99 7.30
CA GLU A 82 -9.45 13.27 8.00
C GLU A 82 -10.39 13.28 9.21
N ARG A 83 -11.54 12.59 9.12
CA ARG A 83 -12.43 12.38 10.27
C ARG A 83 -11.81 11.47 11.33
N LYS A 84 -11.14 10.38 10.95
CA LYS A 84 -10.51 9.47 11.91
C LYS A 84 -9.34 10.11 12.64
N ILE A 85 -8.48 10.82 11.92
CA ILE A 85 -7.38 11.58 12.52
C ILE A 85 -7.90 12.65 13.49
N LYS A 86 -8.98 13.35 13.13
CA LYS A 86 -9.61 14.32 14.03
C LYS A 86 -10.20 13.66 15.29
N GLN A 87 -10.80 12.48 15.15
CA GLN A 87 -11.36 11.71 16.26
C GLN A 87 -10.28 11.28 17.25
N PHE A 88 -9.14 10.76 16.76
CA PHE A 88 -7.99 10.41 17.61
C PHE A 88 -7.40 11.62 18.34
N MET A 89 -7.28 12.78 17.68
CA MET A 89 -6.78 14.00 18.33
C MET A 89 -7.72 14.54 19.42
N ASP A 90 -9.04 14.40 19.23
CA ASP A 90 -10.02 14.80 20.25
C ASP A 90 -10.01 13.83 21.44
N GLU A 91 -9.78 12.53 21.22
CA GLU A 91 -9.62 11.54 22.29
C GLU A 91 -8.35 11.79 23.14
N ASP A 92 -7.22 12.13 22.51
CA ASP A 92 -5.97 12.43 23.23
C ASP A 92 -6.07 13.71 24.07
N LYS A 93 -6.70 14.76 23.54
CA LYS A 93 -6.93 16.00 24.28
C LYS A 93 -7.84 15.79 25.50
N ASN A 94 -8.96 15.12 25.30
CA ASN A 94 -9.94 14.90 26.36
C ASN A 94 -9.40 13.94 27.45
N SER A 95 -8.53 13.00 27.06
CA SER A 95 -7.82 12.14 28.03
C SER A 95 -6.80 12.94 28.87
N THR A 96 -6.11 13.92 28.28
CA THR A 96 -5.11 14.73 29.00
C THR A 96 -5.77 15.70 29.99
N ASP A 97 -6.91 16.29 29.63
CA ASP A 97 -7.67 17.19 30.51
C ASP A 97 -8.33 16.46 31.70
N LYS A 98 -8.54 15.14 31.61
CA LYS A 98 -9.20 14.35 32.65
C LYS A 98 -8.25 13.89 33.78
N TRP A 99 -6.94 14.03 33.59
CA TRP A 99 -5.90 13.64 34.55
C TRP A 99 -5.12 14.84 35.10
N SER A 100 -5.54 16.07 34.78
CA SER A 100 -5.01 17.33 35.33
C SER A 100 -5.93 17.94 36.39
#